data_AF-A0AA41BAL2-F1
#
_entry.id   AF-A0AA41BAL2-F1
#
_cell.length_a   1.000
_cell.length_b   1.000
_cell.length_c   1.000
_cell.angle_alpha   90.00
_cell.angle_beta   90.00
_cell.angle_gamma   90.00
#
_symmetry.space_group_name_H-M   'P 1'
#
loop_
_entity.id
_entity.type
_entity.pdbx_description
1 polymer ?
#
loop_
_entity_poly.entity_id
_entity_poly.type
_entity_poly.pdbx_seq_one_letter_code
_entity_poly.pdbx_strand_id
1 'polypeptide(L)'
;MKQLTGFMPIAALPASTAASAKKQLLETIDWLQKEGAASVTNLKLINAITESILWSEKSYTRFLQCGFDAAIELFDISSQNWEFEESMSSRHNPRNWDEYKQLATCTNIVLTSA
;
A
#
# COMPACT_ATOMS: atom_id res chain seq x y z
N MET A 1 34.24 9.40 -32.12
CA MET A 1 34.09 9.31 -30.65
C MET A 1 32.80 10.03 -30.28
N LYS A 2 31.78 9.32 -29.78
CA LYS A 2 30.51 9.92 -29.30
C LYS A 2 30.55 9.91 -27.78
N GLN A 3 30.50 11.09 -27.16
CA GLN A 3 30.43 11.22 -25.70
C GLN A 3 29.04 10.76 -25.24
N LEU A 4 28.98 9.69 -24.44
CA LEU A 4 27.81 9.28 -23.68
C LEU A 4 27.77 10.10 -22.38
N THR A 5 27.25 11.32 -22.44
CA THR A 5 26.81 12.01 -21.23
C THR A 5 25.46 11.44 -20.82
N GLY A 6 25.50 10.28 -20.16
CA GLY A 6 24.33 9.57 -19.63
C GLY A 6 23.77 10.19 -18.35
N PHE A 7 23.67 11.51 -18.27
CA PHE A 7 22.89 12.16 -17.21
C PHE A 7 21.47 12.34 -17.74
N MET A 8 20.58 11.40 -17.40
CA MET A 8 19.15 11.69 -17.49
C MET A 8 18.82 12.77 -16.45
N PRO A 9 18.20 13.89 -16.83
CA PRO A 9 17.69 14.84 -15.87
C PRO A 9 16.67 14.14 -14.97
N ILE A 10 16.75 14.35 -13.65
CA ILE A 10 15.79 13.80 -12.67
C ILE A 10 14.33 14.14 -13.07
N ALA A 11 14.13 15.23 -13.80
CA ALA A 11 12.84 15.68 -14.35
C ALA A 11 12.24 14.79 -15.47
N ALA A 12 12.98 13.79 -15.97
CA ALA A 12 12.50 12.86 -17.00
C ALA A 12 12.10 11.49 -16.42
N LEU A 13 12.20 11.30 -15.11
CA LEU A 13 11.66 10.10 -14.46
C LEU A 13 10.14 10.27 -14.33
N PRO A 14 9.33 9.28 -14.76
CA PRO A 14 7.90 9.32 -14.50
C PRO A 14 7.66 9.49 -13.00
N ALA A 15 6.62 10.24 -12.63
CA ALA A 15 6.27 10.45 -11.24
C ALA A 15 6.17 9.08 -10.55
N SER A 16 7.06 8.83 -9.58
CA SER A 16 7.04 7.56 -8.87
C SER A 16 5.66 7.38 -8.24
N THR A 17 5.04 6.23 -8.47
CA THR A 17 3.78 5.83 -7.86
C THR A 17 3.86 5.97 -6.34
N ALA A 18 5.05 5.76 -5.75
CA ALA A 18 5.32 5.95 -4.33
C ALA A 18 5.28 7.42 -3.87
N ALA A 19 5.66 8.38 -4.71
CA ALA A 19 5.60 9.80 -4.37
C ALA A 19 4.15 10.33 -4.38
N SER A 20 3.35 9.90 -5.36
CA SER A 20 1.92 10.20 -5.41
C SER A 20 1.18 9.54 -4.24
N ALA A 21 1.47 8.26 -3.98
CA ALA A 21 0.89 7.53 -2.85
C ALA A 21 1.26 8.14 -1.49
N LYS A 22 2.50 8.62 -1.33
CA LYS A 22 2.93 9.33 -0.11
C LYS A 22 2.09 10.56 0.16
N LYS A 23 1.78 11.37 -0.86
CA LYS A 23 0.93 12.55 -0.71
C LYS A 23 -0.49 12.17 -0.27
N GLN A 24 -1.10 11.19 -0.93
CA GLN A 24 -2.44 10.71 -0.58
C GLN A 24 -2.50 10.13 0.85
N LEU A 25 -1.44 9.43 1.27
CA LEU A 25 -1.35 8.89 2.62
C LEU A 25 -1.27 10.00 3.68
N LEU A 26 -0.52 11.07 3.44
CA LEU A 26 -0.49 12.24 4.34
C LEU A 26 -1.88 12.90 4.47
N GLU A 27 -2.57 13.12 3.35
CA GLU A 27 -3.94 13.66 3.36
C GLU A 27 -4.91 12.75 4.14
N THR A 28 -4.74 11.44 4.03
CA THR A 28 -5.53 10.45 4.79
C THR A 28 -5.24 10.52 6.28
N ILE A 29 -3.98 10.69 6.69
CA ILE A 29 -3.61 10.82 8.10
C ILE A 29 -4.22 12.09 8.70
N ASP A 30 -4.14 13.22 7.99
CA ASP A 30 -4.73 14.49 8.42
C ASP A 30 -6.24 14.34 8.64
N TRP A 31 -6.92 13.64 7.72
CA TRP A 31 -8.34 13.34 7.85
C TRP A 31 -8.63 12.43 9.05
N LEU A 32 -7.89 11.32 9.22
CA LEU A 32 -8.05 10.40 10.35
C LEU A 32 -7.87 11.09 11.70
N GLN A 33 -6.91 12.02 11.78
CA GLN A 33 -6.66 12.81 12.97
C GLN A 33 -7.83 13.77 13.25
N LYS A 34 -8.33 14.46 12.23
CA LYS A 34 -9.44 15.42 12.35
C LYS A 34 -10.73 14.74 12.80
N GLU A 35 -11.05 13.57 12.25
CA GLU A 35 -12.28 12.83 12.55
C GLU A 35 -12.17 11.98 13.84
N GLY A 36 -10.99 11.89 14.45
CA GLY A 36 -10.77 11.00 15.60
C GLY A 36 -10.94 9.52 15.26
N ALA A 37 -10.77 9.15 13.99
CA ALA A 37 -11.02 7.81 13.45
C ALA A 37 -9.86 6.83 13.68
N ALA A 38 -8.75 7.30 14.27
CA ALA A 38 -7.59 6.49 14.60
C ALA A 38 -7.03 6.85 15.98
N SER A 39 -6.44 5.85 16.67
CA SER A 39 -5.75 6.10 17.92
C SER A 39 -4.50 6.96 17.70
N VAL A 40 -4.04 7.65 18.74
CA VAL A 40 -2.77 8.40 18.73
C VAL A 40 -1.60 7.50 18.31
N THR A 41 -1.59 6.25 18.75
CA THR A 41 -0.54 5.28 18.38
C THR A 41 -0.58 4.94 16.89
N ASN A 42 -1.78 4.71 16.34
CA ASN A 42 -1.94 4.42 14.91
C ASN A 42 -1.43 5.59 14.06
N LEU A 43 -1.83 6.81 14.39
CA LEU A 43 -1.40 8.02 13.68
C LEU A 43 0.13 8.19 13.74
N LYS A 44 0.75 7.97 14.91
CA LYS A 44 2.21 8.02 15.06
C LYS A 44 2.93 7.01 14.17
N LEU A 45 2.43 5.78 14.09
CA LEU A 45 3.03 4.73 13.26
C LEU A 45 2.93 5.09 11.77
N ILE A 46 1.75 5.47 11.29
CA ILE A 46 1.55 5.79 9.87
C ILE A 46 2.37 7.04 9.49
N ASN A 47 2.43 8.06 10.35
CA ASN A 47 3.30 9.22 10.14
C ASN A 47 4.78 8.83 10.06
N ALA A 48 5.28 8.03 11.01
CA ALA A 48 6.69 7.62 11.03
C ALA A 48 7.11 6.86 9.76
N ILE A 49 6.22 6.01 9.23
CA ILE A 49 6.46 5.32 7.96
C ILE A 49 6.45 6.31 6.80
N THR A 50 5.43 7.18 6.72
CA THR A 50 5.22 8.11 5.60
C THR A 50 6.31 9.18 5.51
N GLU A 51 6.76 9.71 6.65
CA GLU A 51 7.81 10.73 6.73
C GLU A 51 9.23 10.16 6.58
N SER A 52 9.39 8.84 6.65
CA SER A 52 10.70 8.20 6.57
C SER A 52 11.44 8.55 5.28
N ILE A 53 12.71 8.93 5.42
CA ILE A 53 13.65 9.09 4.29
C ILE A 53 13.90 7.76 3.56
N LEU A 54 13.54 6.63 4.18
CA LEU A 54 13.64 5.29 3.60
C LEU A 54 12.40 4.92 2.78
N TRP A 55 11.45 5.84 2.59
CA TRP A 55 10.27 5.63 1.75
C TRP A 55 10.68 5.32 0.31
N SER A 56 10.53 4.05 -0.05
CA SER A 56 10.83 3.45 -1.34
C SER A 56 9.62 2.62 -1.80
N GLU A 57 9.59 2.25 -3.07
CA GLU A 57 8.56 1.32 -3.57
C GLU A 57 8.54 0.03 -2.76
N LYS A 58 9.70 -0.54 -2.41
CA LYS A 58 9.78 -1.76 -1.59
C LYS A 58 9.19 -1.58 -0.19
N SER A 59 9.47 -0.46 0.49
CA SER A 59 8.89 -0.20 1.81
C SER A 59 7.39 0.09 1.72
N TYR A 60 6.95 0.76 0.65
CA TYR A 60 5.54 1.01 0.39
C TYR A 60 4.77 -0.29 0.11
N THR A 61 5.32 -1.20 -0.70
CA THR A 61 4.78 -2.54 -0.94
C THR A 61 4.62 -3.30 0.38
N ARG A 62 5.64 -3.29 1.26
CA ARG A 62 5.56 -3.94 2.57
C ARG A 62 4.48 -3.33 3.46
N PHE A 63 4.38 -2.00 3.49
CA PHE A 63 3.32 -1.30 4.22
C PHE A 63 1.93 -1.74 3.74
N LEU A 64 1.70 -1.78 2.42
CA LEU A 64 0.45 -2.27 1.85
C LEU A 64 0.19 -3.73 2.20
N GLN A 65 1.19 -4.61 2.06
CA GLN A 65 1.06 -6.03 2.41
C GLN A 65 0.61 -6.21 3.86
N CYS A 66 1.29 -5.57 4.82
CA CYS A 66 0.90 -5.63 6.22
C CYS A 66 -0.52 -5.10 6.46
N GLY A 67 -0.91 -4.03 5.78
CA GLY A 67 -2.26 -3.49 5.86
C GLY A 67 -3.33 -4.45 5.32
N PHE A 68 -3.07 -5.09 4.18
CA PHE A 68 -3.97 -6.08 3.60
C PHE A 68 -4.07 -7.34 4.44
N ASP A 69 -2.96 -7.85 4.97
CA ASP A 69 -2.96 -9.04 5.82
C ASP A 69 -3.84 -8.83 7.06
N ALA A 70 -3.69 -7.70 7.75
CA ALA A 70 -4.56 -7.32 8.88
C ALA A 70 -6.02 -7.11 8.44
N ALA A 71 -6.21 -6.44 7.29
CA ALA A 71 -7.45 -6.35 6.51
C ALA A 71 -8.23 -7.66 6.47
N ILE A 72 -7.54 -8.64 5.91
CA ILE A 72 -8.00 -9.98 5.61
C ILE A 72 -8.30 -10.74 6.90
N GLU A 73 -7.41 -10.70 7.89
CA GLU A 73 -7.61 -11.36 9.18
C GLU A 73 -8.90 -10.89 9.85
N LEU A 74 -9.13 -9.57 9.90
CA LEU A 74 -10.35 -9.00 10.47
C LEU A 74 -11.61 -9.37 9.67
N PHE A 75 -11.51 -9.39 8.34
CA PHE A 75 -12.62 -9.87 7.49
C PHE A 75 -12.93 -11.35 7.77
N ASP A 76 -11.91 -12.21 7.81
CA ASP A 76 -12.08 -13.65 8.02
C ASP A 76 -12.69 -13.94 9.39
N ILE A 77 -12.31 -13.20 10.43
CA ILE A 77 -12.92 -13.28 11.77
C ILE A 77 -14.38 -12.81 11.75
N SER A 78 -14.68 -11.69 11.08
CA SER A 78 -16.03 -11.11 11.07
C SER A 78 -17.02 -11.87 10.18
N SER A 79 -16.51 -12.62 9.20
CA SER A 79 -17.32 -13.37 8.21
C SER A 79 -17.43 -14.88 8.49
N GLN A 80 -16.98 -15.35 9.67
CA GLN A 80 -16.99 -16.80 10.01
C GLN A 80 -18.36 -17.47 9.87
N ASN A 81 -19.45 -16.73 10.06
CA ASN A 81 -20.83 -17.25 9.97
C ASN A 81 -21.51 -16.94 8.63
N TRP A 82 -20.79 -16.35 7.68
CA TRP A 82 -21.34 -16.05 6.36
C TRP A 82 -21.34 -17.31 5.51
N GLU A 83 -22.24 -17.36 4.54
CA GLU A 83 -22.17 -18.40 3.52
C GLU A 83 -20.88 -18.24 2.71
N PHE A 84 -20.28 -19.36 2.29
CA PHE A 84 -19.00 -19.34 1.59
C PHE A 84 -19.04 -18.42 0.35
N GLU A 85 -20.06 -18.58 -0.50
CA GLU A 85 -20.24 -17.76 -1.70
C GLU A 85 -20.46 -16.27 -1.37
N GLU A 86 -21.12 -15.96 -0.26
CA GLU A 86 -21.31 -14.59 0.22
C GLU A 86 -19.98 -13.97 0.64
N SER A 87 -19.17 -14.69 1.43
CA SER A 87 -17.85 -14.24 1.87
C SER A 87 -16.89 -14.02 0.69
N MET A 88 -16.93 -14.89 -0.32
CA MET A 88 -16.03 -14.87 -1.47
C MET A 88 -16.40 -13.80 -2.49
N SER A 89 -17.67 -13.44 -2.62
CA SER A 89 -18.13 -12.41 -3.57
C SER A 89 -18.26 -11.02 -2.94
N SER A 90 -18.15 -10.91 -1.61
CA SER A 90 -18.32 -9.65 -0.88
C SER A 90 -17.33 -8.58 -1.32
N ARG A 91 -17.83 -7.37 -1.56
CA ARG A 91 -17.00 -6.16 -1.75
C ARG A 91 -16.20 -5.78 -0.50
N HIS A 92 -16.59 -6.31 0.66
CA HIS A 92 -15.90 -6.05 1.93
C HIS A 92 -14.74 -7.02 2.16
N ASN A 93 -14.64 -8.09 1.38
CA ASN A 93 -13.49 -8.99 1.39
C ASN A 93 -12.30 -8.29 0.72
N PRO A 94 -11.20 -7.98 1.45
CA PRO A 94 -10.08 -7.26 0.87
C PRO A 94 -9.40 -8.02 -0.28
N ARG A 95 -9.57 -9.36 -0.35
CA ARG A 95 -9.07 -10.17 -1.47
C ARG A 95 -9.71 -9.81 -2.81
N ASN A 96 -10.88 -9.17 -2.78
CA ASN A 96 -11.61 -8.74 -3.97
C ASN A 96 -11.21 -7.35 -4.46
N TRP A 97 -10.43 -6.58 -3.69
CA TRP A 97 -10.02 -5.23 -4.06
C TRP A 97 -8.94 -5.27 -5.16
N ASP A 98 -9.02 -4.33 -6.09
CA ASP A 98 -8.14 -4.31 -7.26
C ASP A 98 -6.69 -4.05 -6.84
N GLU A 99 -6.49 -3.22 -5.83
CA GLU A 99 -5.18 -2.91 -5.25
C GLU A 99 -4.51 -4.17 -4.66
N TYR A 100 -5.27 -5.02 -3.96
CA TYR A 100 -4.75 -6.28 -3.44
C TYR A 100 -4.37 -7.24 -4.58
N LYS A 101 -5.21 -7.36 -5.60
CA LYS A 101 -4.94 -8.21 -6.78
C LYS A 101 -3.67 -7.76 -7.52
N GLN A 102 -3.49 -6.45 -7.68
CA GLN A 102 -2.28 -5.87 -8.28
C GLN A 102 -1.04 -6.17 -7.43
N LEU A 103 -1.14 -6.02 -6.11
CA LEU A 103 -0.05 -6.30 -5.17
C LEU A 103 0.37 -7.78 -5.17
N ALA A 104 -0.59 -8.70 -5.17
CA ALA A 104 -0.34 -10.15 -5.24
C ALA A 104 0.39 -10.52 -6.54
N THR A 105 0.00 -9.89 -7.66
CA THR A 105 0.63 -10.11 -8.97
C THR A 105 2.08 -9.62 -8.98
N CYS A 106 2.35 -8.42 -8.45
CA CYS A 106 3.71 -7.88 -8.34
C CYS A 106 4.61 -8.73 -7.43
N THR A 107 4.08 -9.26 -6.33
CA THR A 107 4.87 -10.07 -5.37
C THR A 107 5.27 -11.42 -5.99
N ASN A 108 4.39 -12.03 -6.78
CA ASN A 108 4.68 -13.29 -7.48
C ASN A 108 5.74 -13.13 -8.60
N ILE A 109 5.81 -11.97 -9.25
CA ILE A 109 6.84 -11.68 -10.25
C ILE A 109 8.23 -11.52 -9.61
N VAL A 110 8.29 -10.89 -8.43
CA VAL A 110 9.57 -10.68 -7.71
C VAL A 110 10.14 -12.00 -7.16
N LEU A 111 9.30 -12.96 -6.76
CA LEU A 111 9.73 -14.27 -6.25
C LEU A 111 10.14 -15.28 -7.33
N THR A 112 9.72 -15.09 -8.58
CA THR A 112 10.08 -15.96 -9.71
C THR A 112 11.32 -15.50 -10.48
N SER A 113 11.87 -14.33 -10.09
CA SER A 113 13.04 -13.70 -10.71
C SER A 113 14.32 -13.82 -9.87
N ALA A 114 14.31 -14.66 -8.82
CA ALA A 114 15.42 -14.88 -7.89
C ALA A 114 16.06 -16.26 -8.06
#